data_AF-A0A9X2FCA8-F1
#
_entry.id   AF-A0A9X2FCA8-F1
#
_cell.length_a   1.000
_cell.length_b   1.000
_cell.length_c   1.000
_cell.angle_alpha   90.00
_cell.angle_beta   90.00
_cell.angle_gamma   90.00
#
_symmetry.space_group_name_H-M   'P 1'
#
loop_
_entity.id
_entity.type
_entity.pdbx_description
1 polymer ?
#
loop_
_entity_poly.entity_id
_entity_poly.type
_entity_poly.pdbx_seq_one_letter_code
_entity_poly.pdbx_strand_id
1 'polypeptide(L)'
;MSKNAVWMVLVLQGVLAGTVVHAEEPVASGPFRHAHAHNDYYHKRPLLDALDHGVNSVEADIYLVDGELLVGHEKHELRSERSLRKLYLEPLAERVKANGGYVQQAKTPFYLFIDIKNNADATRKVLGQLLFEYKSMVGKGSGKDEARPAVTVVISGAAPRRGIVIDGVRLAGADGRLADLDSTASADAMPVISDHWGLHFSWLGFNKLPADQHERLREAVKKAHDSGRIIRFWATRDSEHLWGTLLDNGVDLINTDDLERLSKFLRSRENAAGPEAADSLNAD
;
A
#
# COMPACT_ATOMS: atom_id res chain seq x y z
N MET A 1 -63.81 49.64 49.92
CA MET A 1 -64.37 49.16 48.64
C MET A 1 -63.41 49.54 47.52
N SER A 2 -62.60 48.61 47.02
CA SER A 2 -61.74 48.78 45.83
C SER A 2 -61.03 47.43 45.57
N LYS A 3 -61.62 46.59 44.72
CA LYS A 3 -61.14 46.21 43.37
C LYS A 3 -59.86 45.35 43.37
N ASN A 4 -60.09 44.04 43.27
CA ASN A 4 -59.10 43.04 42.86
C ASN A 4 -58.74 43.26 41.38
N ALA A 5 -57.45 43.32 41.07
CA ALA A 5 -56.93 43.18 39.71
C ALA A 5 -55.88 42.06 39.73
N VAL A 6 -56.23 40.93 39.13
CA VAL A 6 -55.34 39.79 38.87
C VAL A 6 -54.55 40.12 37.61
N TRP A 7 -53.23 40.21 37.72
CA TRP A 7 -52.34 40.25 36.57
C TRP A 7 -51.92 38.83 36.21
N MET A 8 -52.34 38.39 35.03
CA MET A 8 -51.99 37.10 34.44
C MET A 8 -50.63 37.24 33.75
N VAL A 9 -49.57 36.67 34.33
CA VAL A 9 -48.24 36.60 33.70
C VAL A 9 -48.24 35.40 32.75
N LEU A 10 -48.19 35.69 31.45
CA LEU A 10 -47.95 34.71 30.39
C LEU A 10 -46.45 34.35 30.40
N VAL A 11 -46.13 33.11 30.79
CA VAL A 11 -44.78 32.55 30.62
C VAL A 11 -44.72 31.89 29.24
N LEU A 12 -44.06 32.54 28.28
CA LEU A 12 -43.66 31.89 27.03
C LEU A 12 -42.51 30.92 27.33
N GLN A 13 -42.77 29.61 27.26
CA GLN A 13 -41.71 28.61 27.17
C GLN A 13 -41.26 28.52 25.71
N GLY A 14 -40.12 29.14 25.41
CA GLY A 14 -39.40 28.92 24.15
C GLY A 14 -38.69 27.58 24.17
N VAL A 15 -39.15 26.62 23.36
CA VAL A 15 -38.43 25.38 23.08
C VAL A 15 -37.33 25.70 22.07
N LEU A 16 -36.10 25.85 22.55
CA LEU A 16 -34.91 25.85 21.69
C LEU A 16 -34.65 24.40 21.25
N ALA A 17 -35.14 24.03 20.07
CA ALA A 17 -34.73 22.82 19.38
C ALA A 17 -33.28 23.01 18.92
N GLY A 18 -32.32 22.62 19.77
CA GLY A 18 -30.93 22.52 19.37
C GLY A 18 -30.79 21.38 18.36
N THR A 19 -30.56 21.72 17.10
CA THR A 19 -30.10 20.76 16.11
C THR A 19 -28.70 20.32 16.52
N VAL A 20 -28.60 19.12 17.08
CA VAL A 20 -27.32 18.44 17.23
C VAL A 20 -26.84 18.14 15.80
N VAL A 21 -25.93 18.96 15.30
CA VAL A 21 -25.14 18.62 14.13
C VAL A 21 -24.19 17.53 14.61
N HIS A 22 -24.55 16.26 14.39
CA HIS A 22 -23.52 15.22 14.37
C HIS A 22 -22.60 15.58 13.20
N ALA A 23 -21.39 16.03 13.52
CA ALA A 23 -20.32 15.90 12.56
C ALA A 23 -20.24 14.41 12.23
N GLU A 24 -20.50 14.05 10.98
CA GLU A 24 -20.15 12.71 10.52
C GLU A 24 -18.66 12.54 10.83
N GLU A 25 -18.35 11.60 11.71
CA GLU A 25 -17.01 11.02 11.79
C GLU A 25 -16.59 10.71 10.35
N PRO A 26 -15.43 11.19 9.86
CA PRO A 26 -15.01 10.88 8.51
C PRO A 26 -15.00 9.37 8.40
N VAL A 27 -15.89 8.83 7.57
CA VAL A 27 -15.92 7.40 7.25
C VAL A 27 -14.50 7.07 6.85
N ALA A 28 -13.84 6.21 7.64
CA ALA A 28 -12.51 5.72 7.31
C ALA A 28 -12.58 5.23 5.85
N SER A 29 -11.91 5.97 4.96
CA SER A 29 -12.02 5.74 3.53
C SER A 29 -11.57 4.31 3.26
N GLY A 30 -12.39 3.55 2.52
CA GLY A 30 -12.00 2.23 2.06
C GLY A 30 -10.62 2.28 1.39
N PRO A 31 -9.84 1.20 1.43
CA PRO A 31 -8.44 1.31 1.12
C PRO A 31 -8.21 1.26 -0.40
N PHE A 32 -7.36 2.16 -0.89
CA PHE A 32 -6.97 2.23 -2.28
C PHE A 32 -6.10 1.03 -2.64
N ARG A 33 -6.57 0.19 -3.55
CA ARG A 33 -5.78 -0.92 -4.08
C ARG A 33 -4.54 -0.46 -4.83
N HIS A 34 -4.56 0.78 -5.32
CA HIS A 34 -3.53 1.29 -6.20
C HIS A 34 -2.47 2.18 -5.57
N ALA A 35 -2.48 2.40 -4.26
CA ALA A 35 -1.51 3.31 -3.64
C ALA A 35 -0.29 2.55 -3.10
N HIS A 36 0.90 3.11 -3.34
CA HIS A 36 2.15 2.65 -2.76
C HIS A 36 2.91 3.80 -2.06
N ALA A 37 3.09 3.65 -0.75
CA ALA A 37 3.90 4.53 0.09
C ALA A 37 5.38 4.20 -0.10
N HIS A 38 6.03 4.97 -0.96
CA HIS A 38 7.46 4.88 -1.18
C HIS A 38 8.20 5.46 0.02
N ASN A 39 9.26 4.79 0.44
CA ASN A 39 10.02 5.14 1.65
C ASN A 39 9.13 5.44 2.88
N ASP A 40 8.11 4.60 3.13
CA ASP A 40 7.11 4.81 4.19
C ASP A 40 7.74 5.07 5.57
N TYR A 41 8.93 4.54 5.80
CA TYR A 41 9.71 4.74 7.02
C TYR A 41 10.17 6.20 7.26
N TYR A 42 10.02 7.13 6.33
CA TYR A 42 10.21 8.56 6.60
C TYR A 42 8.99 9.24 7.26
N HIS A 43 7.82 8.61 7.22
CA HIS A 43 6.63 9.17 7.87
C HIS A 43 6.75 9.11 9.40
N LYS A 44 5.96 9.97 10.08
CA LYS A 44 6.01 10.12 11.54
C LYS A 44 5.58 8.83 12.23
N ARG A 45 4.55 8.17 11.69
CA ARG A 45 4.08 6.86 12.13
C ARG A 45 4.11 5.92 10.91
N PRO A 46 5.27 5.30 10.61
CA PRO A 46 5.37 4.33 9.52
C PRO A 46 4.28 3.27 9.62
N LEU A 47 3.82 2.76 8.47
CA LEU A 47 2.65 1.91 8.29
C LEU A 47 1.31 2.56 8.68
N LEU A 48 1.22 3.19 9.84
CA LEU A 48 -0.04 3.75 10.36
C LEU A 48 -0.50 4.96 9.53
N ASP A 49 0.40 5.87 9.20
CA ASP A 49 0.07 7.02 8.34
C ASP A 49 -0.36 6.54 6.94
N ALA A 50 0.30 5.53 6.37
CA ALA A 50 -0.11 4.90 5.11
C ALA A 50 -1.53 4.32 5.20
N LEU A 51 -1.81 3.51 6.22
CA LEU A 51 -3.13 2.90 6.42
C LEU A 51 -4.22 3.95 6.67
N ASP A 52 -3.96 5.00 7.46
CA ASP A 52 -4.89 6.10 7.72
C ASP A 52 -5.24 6.86 6.41
N HIS A 53 -4.31 6.88 5.44
CA HIS A 53 -4.52 7.42 4.11
C HIS A 53 -5.11 6.42 3.10
N GLY A 54 -5.47 5.20 3.54
CA GLY A 54 -6.03 4.14 2.70
C GLY A 54 -5.00 3.43 1.82
N VAL A 55 -3.70 3.60 2.07
CA VAL A 55 -2.64 2.99 1.26
C VAL A 55 -2.45 1.52 1.65
N ASN A 56 -2.38 0.63 0.64
CA ASN A 56 -2.28 -0.83 0.80
C ASN A 56 -0.92 -1.43 0.42
N SER A 57 0.05 -0.58 0.11
CA SER A 57 1.40 -1.02 -0.21
C SER A 57 2.42 -0.06 0.38
N VAL A 58 3.43 -0.59 1.05
CA VAL A 58 4.47 0.20 1.72
C VAL A 58 5.85 -0.38 1.42
N GLU A 59 6.87 0.44 1.51
CA GLU A 59 8.28 0.05 1.33
C GLU A 59 9.12 0.33 2.58
N ALA A 60 9.99 -0.63 2.91
CA ALA A 60 10.96 -0.54 3.98
C ALA A 60 12.37 -0.86 3.47
N ASP A 61 13.28 0.12 3.60
CA ASP A 61 14.70 -0.07 3.40
C ASP A 61 15.32 -0.69 4.65
N ILE A 62 16.00 -1.84 4.51
CA ILE A 62 16.55 -2.57 5.65
C ILE A 62 18.05 -2.78 5.60
N TYR A 63 18.65 -2.69 6.79
CA TYR A 63 20.04 -3.03 7.07
C TYR A 63 20.11 -4.11 8.14
N LEU A 64 20.97 -5.11 7.94
CA LEU A 64 21.39 -6.01 9.00
C LEU A 64 22.50 -5.35 9.82
N VAL A 65 22.22 -5.13 11.11
CA VAL A 65 23.16 -4.56 12.10
C VAL A 65 23.07 -5.40 13.38
N ASP A 66 24.19 -5.97 13.82
CA ASP A 66 24.30 -6.76 15.05
C ASP A 66 23.24 -7.87 15.21
N GLY A 67 22.83 -8.47 14.08
CA GLY A 67 21.82 -9.54 14.05
C GLY A 67 20.37 -9.07 13.97
N GLU A 68 20.11 -7.75 14.02
CA GLU A 68 18.78 -7.15 13.88
C GLU A 68 18.60 -6.50 12.51
N LEU A 69 17.36 -6.49 12.01
CA LEU A 69 16.97 -5.82 10.77
C LEU A 69 16.42 -4.43 11.08
N LEU A 70 17.27 -3.42 10.96
CA LEU A 70 16.94 -2.02 11.20
C LEU A 70 16.47 -1.35 9.91
N VAL A 71 15.57 -0.37 10.04
CA VAL A 71 14.95 0.33 8.91
C VAL A 71 15.58 1.72 8.75
N GLY A 72 15.92 2.07 7.52
CA GLY A 72 16.45 3.39 7.12
C GLY A 72 17.09 3.33 5.73
N HIS A 73 17.23 4.47 5.07
CA HIS A 73 17.83 4.54 3.74
C HIS A 73 19.37 4.48 3.83
N GLU A 74 19.90 5.20 4.82
CA GLU A 74 21.32 5.37 5.07
C GLU A 74 21.71 4.86 6.47
N LYS A 75 22.94 4.35 6.60
CA LYS A 75 23.43 3.75 7.85
C LYS A 75 23.34 4.68 9.07
N HIS A 76 23.48 6.00 8.88
CA HIS A 76 23.46 6.98 9.96
C HIS A 76 22.05 7.26 10.50
N GLU A 77 21.01 6.84 9.78
CA GLU A 77 19.60 6.98 10.18
C GLU A 77 19.14 5.84 11.06
N LEU A 78 19.90 4.73 11.10
CA LEU A 78 19.52 3.52 11.80
C LEU A 78 19.42 3.76 13.30
N ARG A 79 18.35 3.22 13.88
CA ARG A 79 18.07 3.27 15.32
C ARG A 79 17.55 1.92 15.77
N SER A 80 17.99 1.44 16.94
CA SER A 80 17.59 0.14 17.51
C SER A 80 16.08 0.01 17.76
N GLU A 81 15.39 1.12 17.95
CA GLU A 81 13.94 1.16 18.14
C GLU A 81 13.16 1.09 16.81
N ARG A 82 13.83 1.30 15.67
CA ARG A 82 13.24 1.31 14.32
C ARG A 82 13.57 0.04 13.55
N SER A 83 13.25 -1.13 14.12
CA SER A 83 13.44 -2.40 13.42
C SER A 83 12.23 -2.78 12.55
N LEU A 84 12.48 -3.60 11.52
CA LEU A 84 11.45 -4.10 10.60
C LEU A 84 10.32 -4.79 11.36
N ARG A 85 10.68 -5.51 12.43
CA ARG A 85 9.72 -6.17 13.32
C ARG A 85 8.74 -5.17 13.93
N LYS A 86 9.26 -4.14 14.60
CA LYS A 86 8.46 -3.16 15.36
C LYS A 86 7.66 -2.23 14.46
N LEU A 87 8.26 -1.78 13.35
CA LEU A 87 7.60 -0.81 12.47
C LEU A 87 6.55 -1.44 11.55
N TYR A 88 6.74 -2.71 11.15
CA TYR A 88 5.89 -3.33 10.13
C TYR A 88 5.29 -4.66 10.56
N LEU A 89 6.09 -5.66 10.93
CA LEU A 89 5.59 -7.03 11.07
C LEU A 89 4.65 -7.22 12.27
N GLU A 90 5.01 -6.69 13.44
CA GLU A 90 4.15 -6.73 14.64
C GLU A 90 2.81 -6.00 14.42
N PRO A 91 2.78 -4.72 14.01
CA PRO A 91 1.51 -4.03 13.80
C PRO A 91 0.67 -4.61 12.67
N LEU A 92 1.29 -5.15 11.61
CA LEU A 92 0.56 -5.89 10.57
C LEU A 92 -0.06 -7.17 11.13
N ALA A 93 0.67 -7.95 11.93
CA ALA A 93 0.17 -9.19 12.50
C ALA A 93 -1.00 -8.96 13.47
N GLU A 94 -0.93 -7.89 14.27
CA GLU A 94 -2.03 -7.46 15.15
C GLU A 94 -3.29 -7.14 14.34
N ARG A 95 -3.16 -6.37 13.26
CA ARG A 95 -4.26 -6.02 12.37
C ARG A 95 -4.85 -7.24 11.66
N VAL A 96 -4.00 -8.13 11.14
CA VAL A 96 -4.41 -9.39 10.49
C VAL A 96 -5.19 -10.27 11.44
N LYS A 97 -4.76 -10.36 12.70
CA LYS A 97 -5.50 -11.08 13.75
C LYS A 97 -6.85 -10.42 14.05
N ALA A 98 -6.89 -9.09 14.16
CA ALA A 98 -8.10 -8.34 14.49
C ALA A 98 -9.15 -8.37 13.35
N ASN A 99 -8.71 -8.42 12.10
CA ASN A 99 -9.56 -8.32 10.91
C ASN A 99 -9.82 -9.67 10.22
N GLY A 100 -9.59 -10.79 10.91
CA GLY A 100 -9.95 -12.12 10.41
C GLY A 100 -9.13 -12.57 9.20
N GLY A 101 -7.82 -12.27 9.17
CA GLY A 101 -6.91 -12.73 8.12
C GLY A 101 -6.53 -11.66 7.08
N TYR A 102 -6.88 -10.40 7.29
CA TYR A 102 -6.59 -9.29 6.36
C TYR A 102 -6.00 -8.09 7.10
N VAL A 103 -5.19 -7.26 6.45
CA VAL A 103 -4.66 -6.05 7.10
C VAL A 103 -5.78 -5.04 7.42
N GLN A 104 -6.79 -4.96 6.55
CA GLN A 104 -7.93 -4.04 6.67
C GLN A 104 -9.27 -4.79 6.51
N GLN A 105 -10.35 -4.26 7.09
CA GLN A 105 -11.69 -4.89 7.01
C GLN A 105 -12.25 -4.98 5.60
N ALA A 106 -11.80 -4.11 4.69
CA ALA A 106 -12.17 -4.16 3.28
C ALA A 106 -11.56 -5.36 2.51
N LYS A 107 -10.73 -6.18 3.18
CA LYS A 107 -10.16 -7.44 2.65
C LYS A 107 -9.35 -7.25 1.36
N THR A 108 -8.70 -6.10 1.21
CA THR A 108 -7.80 -5.83 0.09
C THR A 108 -6.45 -6.51 0.30
N PRO A 109 -5.76 -6.93 -0.78
CA PRO A 109 -4.38 -7.36 -0.70
C PRO A 109 -3.49 -6.26 -0.10
N PHE A 110 -2.50 -6.65 0.69
CA PHE A 110 -1.50 -5.74 1.23
C PHE A 110 -0.10 -6.17 0.81
N TYR A 111 0.73 -5.21 0.39
CA TYR A 111 2.09 -5.48 -0.08
C TYR A 111 3.13 -4.79 0.80
N LEU A 112 4.10 -5.55 1.30
CA LEU A 112 5.26 -5.03 2.00
C LEU A 112 6.50 -5.24 1.12
N PHE A 113 7.03 -4.17 0.55
CA PHE A 113 8.29 -4.16 -0.16
C PHE A 113 9.43 -4.04 0.84
N ILE A 114 10.41 -4.94 0.75
CA ILE A 114 11.60 -4.94 1.59
C ILE A 114 12.81 -4.79 0.68
N ASP A 115 13.42 -3.61 0.70
CA ASP A 115 14.64 -3.32 -0.02
C ASP A 115 15.86 -3.63 0.88
N ILE A 116 16.65 -4.60 0.47
CA ILE A 116 17.86 -5.02 1.19
C ILE A 116 19.05 -4.14 0.80
N LYS A 117 19.56 -3.33 1.74
CA LYS A 117 20.63 -2.36 1.49
C LYS A 117 22.05 -2.87 1.77
N ASN A 118 22.22 -3.92 2.56
CA ASN A 118 23.55 -4.46 2.86
C ASN A 118 23.59 -5.99 2.99
N ASN A 119 24.80 -6.55 2.88
CA ASN A 119 25.12 -7.94 3.25
C ASN A 119 24.08 -8.96 2.74
N ALA A 120 23.73 -8.87 1.45
CA ALA A 120 22.55 -9.50 0.85
C ALA A 120 22.23 -10.91 1.37
N ASP A 121 23.18 -11.83 1.34
CA ASP A 121 22.96 -13.22 1.77
C ASP A 121 22.71 -13.36 3.28
N ALA A 122 23.48 -12.64 4.10
CA ALA A 122 23.30 -12.65 5.56
C ALA A 122 21.98 -11.99 5.96
N THR A 123 21.66 -10.84 5.38
CA THR A 123 20.41 -10.11 5.60
C THR A 123 19.22 -10.96 5.18
N ARG A 124 19.29 -11.63 4.02
CA ARG A 124 18.26 -12.57 3.56
C ARG A 124 18.03 -13.73 4.52
N LYS A 125 19.09 -14.30 5.08
CA LYS A 125 18.98 -15.41 6.05
C LYS A 125 18.23 -14.96 7.30
N VAL A 126 18.62 -13.82 7.87
CA VAL A 126 17.96 -13.26 9.07
C VAL A 126 16.52 -12.86 8.74
N LEU A 127 16.29 -12.24 7.60
CA LEU A 127 14.94 -11.87 7.13
C LEU A 127 14.06 -13.10 6.95
N GLY A 128 14.57 -14.17 6.35
CA GLY A 128 13.81 -15.41 6.20
C GLY A 128 13.40 -16.03 7.53
N GLN A 129 14.31 -16.07 8.51
CA GLN A 129 14.00 -16.54 9.86
C GLN A 129 12.92 -15.68 10.51
N LEU A 130 13.06 -14.35 10.43
CA LEU A 130 12.07 -13.41 10.94
C LEU A 130 10.70 -13.62 10.28
N LEU A 131 10.64 -13.66 8.94
CA LEU A 131 9.37 -13.86 8.21
C LEU A 131 8.74 -15.23 8.52
N PHE A 132 9.53 -16.26 8.82
CA PHE A 132 9.02 -17.57 9.18
C PHE A 132 8.30 -17.56 10.53
N GLU A 133 8.70 -16.71 11.48
CA GLU A 133 7.95 -16.47 12.71
C GLU A 133 6.55 -15.91 12.42
N TYR A 134 6.40 -15.14 11.35
CA TYR A 134 5.14 -14.55 10.87
C TYR A 134 4.49 -15.34 9.73
N LYS A 135 4.84 -16.62 9.54
CA LYS A 135 4.37 -17.42 8.39
C LYS A 135 2.85 -17.57 8.27
N SER A 136 2.09 -17.41 9.35
CA SER A 136 0.62 -17.40 9.29
C SER A 136 0.06 -16.14 8.60
N MET A 137 0.82 -15.05 8.57
CA MET A 137 0.46 -13.80 7.92
C MET A 137 1.04 -13.70 6.50
N VAL A 138 2.32 -14.06 6.33
CA VAL A 138 3.07 -13.84 5.07
C VAL A 138 3.23 -15.11 4.23
N GLY A 139 3.03 -16.28 4.84
CA GLY A 139 3.30 -17.56 4.23
C GLY A 139 2.16 -18.03 3.35
N LYS A 140 2.51 -18.47 2.14
CA LYS A 140 1.62 -19.29 1.31
C LYS A 140 2.06 -20.75 1.42
N GLY A 141 1.17 -21.62 1.90
CA GLY A 141 1.42 -23.05 1.98
C GLY A 141 1.59 -23.68 0.59
N SER A 142 2.37 -24.75 0.49
CA SER A 142 2.47 -25.55 -0.73
C SER A 142 1.29 -26.52 -0.83
N GLY A 143 0.16 -26.08 -1.40
CA GLY A 143 -1.07 -26.90 -1.52
C GLY A 143 -2.17 -26.21 -2.32
N LYS A 144 -3.30 -26.91 -2.54
CA LYS A 144 -4.48 -26.43 -3.29
C LYS A 144 -5.35 -25.41 -2.55
N ASP A 145 -5.01 -25.04 -1.31
CA ASP A 145 -5.62 -23.88 -0.66
C ASP A 145 -4.96 -22.62 -1.23
N GLU A 146 -5.58 -22.11 -2.29
CA GLU A 146 -5.15 -21.03 -3.17
C GLU A 146 -5.22 -19.62 -2.55
N ALA A 147 -5.49 -19.50 -1.24
CA ALA A 147 -5.63 -18.20 -0.60
C ALA A 147 -4.29 -17.43 -0.60
N ARG A 148 -4.31 -16.20 -1.13
CA ARG A 148 -3.18 -15.26 -1.06
C ARG A 148 -2.83 -15.01 0.42
N PRO A 149 -1.54 -14.79 0.77
CA PRO A 149 -1.19 -14.41 2.14
C PRO A 149 -1.84 -13.08 2.51
N ALA A 150 -2.09 -12.85 3.80
CA ALA A 150 -2.65 -11.60 4.30
C ALA A 150 -1.75 -10.40 3.96
N VAL A 151 -0.43 -10.63 3.93
CA VAL A 151 0.59 -9.68 3.49
C VAL A 151 1.49 -10.37 2.46
N THR A 152 1.53 -9.84 1.24
CA THR A 152 2.50 -10.28 0.23
C THR A 152 3.82 -9.52 0.43
N VAL A 153 4.86 -10.24 0.86
CA VAL A 153 6.21 -9.66 1.00
C VAL A 153 6.96 -9.76 -0.33
N VAL A 154 7.54 -8.64 -0.76
CA VAL A 154 8.27 -8.53 -2.03
C VAL A 154 9.72 -8.14 -1.73
N ILE A 155 10.68 -8.97 -2.16
CA ILE A 155 12.10 -8.70 -1.93
C ILE A 155 12.70 -7.89 -3.08
N SER A 156 13.17 -6.69 -2.75
CA SER A 156 13.86 -5.77 -3.65
C SER A 156 15.28 -5.44 -3.15
N GLY A 157 15.89 -4.42 -3.74
CA GLY A 157 17.19 -3.89 -3.34
C GLY A 157 18.40 -4.58 -3.96
N ALA A 158 19.56 -4.42 -3.30
CA ALA A 158 20.86 -4.86 -3.77
C ALA A 158 21.08 -6.39 -3.72
N ALA A 159 20.13 -7.13 -3.12
CA ALA A 159 20.16 -8.58 -3.08
C ALA A 159 19.69 -9.19 -4.42
N PRO A 160 20.06 -10.45 -4.73
CA PRO A 160 19.43 -11.17 -5.84
C PRO A 160 17.91 -11.13 -5.65
N ARG A 161 17.16 -10.63 -6.63
CA ARG A 161 15.70 -10.49 -6.59
C ARG A 161 15.05 -11.89 -6.71
N ARG A 162 15.10 -12.64 -5.62
CA ARG A 162 14.57 -14.01 -5.51
C ARG A 162 13.64 -14.10 -4.30
N GLY A 163 12.59 -14.89 -4.37
CA GLY A 163 11.74 -15.13 -3.21
C GLY A 163 12.48 -15.76 -2.03
N ILE A 164 11.80 -15.89 -0.89
CA ILE A 164 12.26 -16.65 0.28
C ILE A 164 11.31 -17.82 0.50
N VAL A 165 11.86 -19.03 0.59
CA VAL A 165 11.12 -20.27 0.86
C VAL A 165 11.82 -21.01 1.98
N ILE A 166 11.09 -21.38 3.04
CA ILE A 166 11.59 -22.15 4.19
C ILE A 166 10.60 -23.27 4.46
N ASP A 167 11.09 -24.50 4.56
CA ASP A 167 10.29 -25.71 4.81
C ASP A 167 9.08 -25.86 3.87
N GLY A 168 9.27 -25.52 2.59
CA GLY A 168 8.22 -25.58 1.56
C GLY A 168 7.21 -24.41 1.60
N VAL A 169 7.26 -23.53 2.60
CA VAL A 169 6.40 -22.35 2.71
C VAL A 169 7.07 -21.17 2.02
N ARG A 170 6.37 -20.56 1.06
CA ARG A 170 6.83 -19.31 0.43
C ARG A 170 6.48 -18.14 1.32
N LEU A 171 7.50 -17.42 1.79
CA LEU A 171 7.37 -16.28 2.69
C LEU A 171 7.47 -14.93 1.98
N ALA A 172 8.15 -14.91 0.82
CA ALA A 172 8.30 -13.71 0.01
C ALA A 172 8.47 -14.05 -1.48
N GLY A 173 8.00 -13.15 -2.33
CA GLY A 173 8.23 -13.15 -3.78
C GLY A 173 9.39 -12.25 -4.19
N ALA A 174 9.83 -12.40 -5.43
CA ALA A 174 10.83 -11.53 -6.05
C ALA A 174 10.20 -10.24 -6.60
N ASP A 175 10.92 -9.14 -6.48
CA ASP A 175 10.64 -7.91 -7.22
C ASP A 175 11.19 -8.03 -8.66
N GLY A 176 10.32 -8.21 -9.66
CA GLY A 176 10.71 -8.34 -11.07
C GLY A 176 11.00 -6.99 -11.73
N ARG A 177 11.68 -7.01 -12.88
CA ARG A 177 11.89 -5.83 -13.76
C ARG A 177 11.18 -6.02 -15.08
N LEU A 178 11.12 -4.98 -15.94
CA LEU A 178 10.51 -5.14 -17.27
C LEU A 178 11.22 -6.22 -18.12
N ALA A 179 12.52 -6.44 -17.88
CA ALA A 179 13.26 -7.53 -18.53
C ALA A 179 12.76 -8.94 -18.13
N ASP A 180 12.02 -9.06 -17.02
CA ASP A 180 11.48 -10.31 -16.52
C ASP A 180 10.03 -10.58 -16.98
N LEU A 181 9.47 -9.71 -17.85
CA LEU A 181 8.09 -9.85 -18.35
C LEU A 181 7.82 -11.21 -19.01
N ASP A 182 8.79 -11.75 -19.75
CA ASP A 182 8.67 -13.04 -20.44
C ASP A 182 9.18 -14.23 -19.58
N SER A 183 9.48 -14.00 -18.29
CA SER A 183 9.95 -15.04 -17.36
C SER A 183 8.86 -16.08 -17.08
N THR A 184 9.25 -17.35 -16.94
CA THR A 184 8.34 -18.46 -16.59
C THR A 184 8.05 -18.58 -15.09
N ALA A 185 8.54 -17.65 -14.26
CA ALA A 185 8.25 -17.67 -12.82
C ALA A 185 6.75 -17.48 -12.55
N SER A 186 6.19 -18.20 -11.58
CA SER A 186 4.80 -17.97 -11.17
C SER A 186 4.62 -16.61 -10.52
N ALA A 187 3.38 -16.10 -10.51
CA ALA A 187 3.01 -14.89 -9.78
C ALA A 187 3.30 -14.99 -8.28
N ASP A 188 3.27 -16.18 -7.68
CA ASP A 188 3.70 -16.33 -6.28
C ASP A 188 5.21 -16.12 -6.11
N ALA A 189 6.00 -16.60 -7.08
CA ALA A 189 7.45 -16.48 -7.03
C ALA A 189 7.94 -15.07 -7.38
N MET A 190 7.22 -14.36 -8.24
CA MET A 190 7.47 -12.99 -8.67
C MET A 190 6.14 -12.25 -8.83
N PRO A 191 5.58 -11.72 -7.74
CA PRO A 191 4.23 -11.13 -7.74
C PRO A 191 4.16 -9.77 -8.42
N VAL A 192 5.29 -9.08 -8.55
CA VAL A 192 5.35 -7.71 -9.03
C VAL A 192 6.40 -7.58 -10.11
N ILE A 193 6.08 -6.82 -11.15
CA ILE A 193 7.04 -6.17 -12.05
C ILE A 193 7.16 -4.71 -11.61
N SER A 194 8.31 -4.32 -11.06
CA SER A 194 8.55 -2.95 -10.56
C SER A 194 9.82 -2.41 -11.19
N ASP A 195 9.75 -1.30 -11.91
CA ASP A 195 10.95 -0.76 -12.57
C ASP A 195 11.06 0.76 -12.51
N HIS A 196 12.27 1.26 -12.71
CA HIS A 196 12.55 2.68 -12.78
C HIS A 196 11.88 3.27 -14.03
N TRP A 197 10.97 4.22 -13.86
CA TRP A 197 10.25 4.85 -14.97
C TRP A 197 11.19 5.40 -16.04
N GLY A 198 12.15 6.24 -15.63
CA GLY A 198 13.13 6.90 -16.51
C GLY A 198 14.08 5.99 -17.30
N LEU A 199 14.18 4.69 -16.99
CA LEU A 199 14.96 3.75 -17.81
C LEU A 199 14.20 3.32 -19.07
N HIS A 200 12.88 3.45 -19.07
CA HIS A 200 12.00 2.96 -20.12
C HIS A 200 11.24 4.08 -20.81
N PHE A 201 10.89 5.13 -20.07
CA PHE A 201 10.03 6.21 -20.52
C PHE A 201 10.69 7.56 -20.29
N SER A 202 10.61 8.44 -21.29
CA SER A 202 11.10 9.82 -21.21
C SER A 202 10.00 10.82 -20.85
N TRP A 203 8.73 10.39 -20.85
CA TRP A 203 7.60 11.24 -20.50
C TRP A 203 7.62 11.62 -19.01
N LEU A 204 7.50 12.92 -18.73
CA LEU A 204 7.63 13.47 -17.37
C LEU A 204 6.30 13.73 -16.66
N GLY A 205 5.15 13.44 -17.29
CA GLY A 205 3.85 13.59 -16.64
C GLY A 205 3.18 14.96 -16.76
N PHE A 206 3.54 15.80 -17.75
CA PHE A 206 2.96 17.16 -17.92
C PHE A 206 1.96 17.28 -19.06
N ASN A 207 2.18 16.53 -20.15
CA ASN A 207 1.39 16.60 -21.38
C ASN A 207 0.78 15.23 -21.68
N LYS A 208 0.12 15.08 -22.83
CA LYS A 208 -0.29 13.77 -23.33
C LYS A 208 0.92 12.82 -23.41
N LEU A 209 0.75 11.58 -22.95
CA LEU A 209 1.74 10.52 -23.10
C LEU A 209 1.99 10.29 -24.61
N PRO A 210 3.26 10.34 -25.09
CA PRO A 210 3.58 10.07 -26.48
C PRO A 210 3.10 8.69 -26.93
N ALA A 211 2.62 8.58 -28.18
CA ALA A 211 1.91 7.39 -28.65
C ALA A 211 2.75 6.11 -28.59
N ASP A 212 4.05 6.21 -28.88
CA ASP A 212 5.02 5.12 -28.79
C ASP A 212 5.24 4.66 -27.33
N GLN A 213 5.34 5.61 -26.40
CA GLN A 213 5.45 5.31 -24.97
C GLN A 213 4.16 4.75 -24.39
N HIS A 214 3.02 5.22 -24.88
CA HIS A 214 1.70 4.71 -24.52
C HIS A 214 1.52 3.25 -24.95
N GLU A 215 1.94 2.87 -26.17
CA GLU A 215 1.93 1.47 -26.60
C GLU A 215 2.84 0.60 -25.73
N ARG A 216 4.08 1.04 -25.49
CA ARG A 216 5.03 0.29 -24.66
C ARG A 216 4.52 0.08 -23.22
N LEU A 217 3.86 1.08 -22.65
CA LEU A 217 3.22 0.95 -21.33
C LEU A 217 2.11 -0.09 -21.35
N ARG A 218 1.20 -0.03 -22.33
CA ARG A 218 0.12 -1.01 -22.48
C ARG A 218 0.64 -2.43 -22.67
N GLU A 219 1.65 -2.62 -23.51
CA GLU A 219 2.26 -3.93 -23.74
C GLU A 219 2.88 -4.49 -22.45
N ALA A 220 3.60 -3.66 -21.69
CA ALA A 220 4.20 -4.07 -20.43
C ALA A 220 3.14 -4.46 -19.38
N VAL A 221 2.10 -3.63 -19.23
CA VAL A 221 0.97 -3.89 -18.33
C VAL A 221 0.27 -5.19 -18.72
N LYS A 222 -0.09 -5.33 -20.00
CA LYS A 222 -0.75 -6.54 -20.52
C LYS A 222 0.08 -7.79 -20.22
N LYS A 223 1.38 -7.79 -20.51
CA LYS A 223 2.25 -8.94 -20.27
C LYS A 223 2.37 -9.32 -18.78
N ALA A 224 2.42 -8.32 -17.90
CA ALA A 224 2.44 -8.55 -16.46
C ALA A 224 1.12 -9.22 -16.02
N HIS A 225 -0.02 -8.65 -16.43
CA HIS A 225 -1.35 -9.15 -16.10
C HIS A 225 -1.64 -10.53 -16.69
N ASP A 226 -1.25 -10.79 -17.95
CA ASP A 226 -1.34 -12.12 -18.58
C ASP A 226 -0.57 -13.20 -17.78
N SER A 227 0.46 -12.79 -17.04
CA SER A 227 1.27 -13.66 -16.15
C SER A 227 0.76 -13.69 -14.70
N GLY A 228 -0.36 -13.03 -14.41
CA GLY A 228 -0.95 -12.90 -13.08
C GLY A 228 -0.15 -12.03 -12.11
N ARG A 229 0.73 -11.17 -12.63
CA ARG A 229 1.60 -10.27 -11.84
C ARG A 229 1.04 -8.86 -11.91
N ILE A 230 1.20 -8.11 -10.82
CA ILE A 230 0.94 -6.66 -10.85
C ILE A 230 2.16 -5.90 -11.36
N ILE A 231 1.97 -4.69 -11.86
CA ILE A 231 3.03 -3.82 -12.36
C ILE A 231 3.02 -2.45 -11.66
N ARG A 232 4.22 -1.92 -11.39
CA ARG A 232 4.41 -0.57 -10.85
C ARG A 232 5.66 0.09 -11.42
N PHE A 233 5.73 1.40 -11.26
CA PHE A 233 6.91 2.19 -11.61
C PHE A 233 7.33 3.10 -10.46
N TRP A 234 8.63 3.19 -10.21
CA TRP A 234 9.24 4.10 -9.25
C TRP A 234 10.12 5.12 -9.98
N ALA A 235 10.66 6.10 -9.24
CA ALA A 235 11.29 7.30 -9.80
C ALA A 235 10.36 8.05 -10.77
N THR A 236 9.07 8.10 -10.40
CA THR A 236 8.04 8.95 -11.01
C THR A 236 7.90 10.25 -10.21
N ARG A 237 7.25 11.25 -10.80
CA ARG A 237 6.91 12.49 -10.08
C ARG A 237 5.55 12.35 -9.39
N ASP A 238 5.42 12.98 -8.23
CA ASP A 238 4.12 13.16 -7.56
C ASP A 238 3.29 14.22 -8.28
N SER A 239 2.47 13.74 -9.23
CA SER A 239 1.64 14.55 -10.11
C SER A 239 0.33 13.81 -10.41
N GLU A 240 -0.80 14.47 -10.16
CA GLU A 240 -2.14 13.92 -10.43
C GLU A 240 -2.32 13.52 -11.89
N HIS A 241 -1.75 14.28 -12.84
CA HIS A 241 -1.81 13.94 -14.25
C HIS A 241 -1.02 12.67 -14.57
N LEU A 242 0.16 12.50 -13.95
CA LEU A 242 0.96 11.28 -14.08
C LEU A 242 0.23 10.10 -13.45
N TRP A 243 -0.21 10.23 -12.21
CA TRP A 243 -0.94 9.19 -11.49
C TRP A 243 -2.19 8.75 -12.26
N GLY A 244 -3.01 9.71 -12.73
CA GLY A 244 -4.18 9.43 -13.56
C GLY A 244 -3.82 8.68 -14.84
N THR A 245 -2.80 9.13 -15.55
CA THR A 245 -2.36 8.46 -16.79
C THR A 245 -1.89 7.03 -16.55
N LEU A 246 -1.13 6.78 -15.47
CA LEU A 246 -0.67 5.42 -15.13
C LEU A 246 -1.85 4.52 -14.75
N LEU A 247 -2.78 5.01 -13.91
CA LEU A 247 -4.00 4.28 -13.53
C LEU A 247 -4.88 3.96 -14.75
N ASP A 248 -5.10 4.94 -15.63
CA ASP A 248 -5.91 4.76 -16.85
C ASP A 248 -5.27 3.77 -17.84
N ASN A 249 -3.98 3.48 -17.68
CA ASN A 249 -3.24 2.49 -18.45
C ASN A 249 -3.06 1.16 -17.71
N GLY A 250 -3.72 0.96 -16.57
CA GLY A 250 -3.71 -0.31 -15.82
C GLY A 250 -2.46 -0.55 -14.99
N VAL A 251 -1.68 0.47 -14.65
CA VAL A 251 -0.61 0.32 -13.64
C VAL A 251 -1.25 0.11 -12.27
N ASP A 252 -0.86 -0.98 -11.61
CA ASP A 252 -1.53 -1.44 -10.39
C ASP A 252 -1.17 -0.61 -9.17
N LEU A 253 0.12 -0.29 -8.96
CA LEU A 253 0.56 0.48 -7.79
C LEU A 253 1.23 1.78 -8.20
N ILE A 254 0.67 2.88 -7.73
CA ILE A 254 1.13 4.25 -7.92
C ILE A 254 2.05 4.64 -6.77
N ASN A 255 3.30 4.87 -7.12
CA ASN A 255 4.34 5.36 -6.22
C ASN A 255 4.04 6.81 -5.79
N THR A 256 4.12 7.08 -4.48
CA THR A 256 4.08 8.44 -3.93
C THR A 256 4.96 8.56 -2.69
N ASP A 257 5.57 9.72 -2.48
CA ASP A 257 6.13 10.12 -1.17
C ASP A 257 5.12 11.03 -0.42
N ASP A 258 4.11 11.58 -1.12
CA ASP A 258 3.02 12.40 -0.57
C ASP A 258 1.72 11.58 -0.43
N LEU A 259 1.56 10.91 0.70
CA LEU A 259 0.38 10.07 1.01
C LEU A 259 -0.91 10.88 0.99
N GLU A 260 -0.91 12.07 1.58
CA GLU A 260 -2.12 12.88 1.71
C GLU A 260 -2.64 13.31 0.34
N ARG A 261 -1.74 13.76 -0.53
CA ARG A 261 -2.11 14.23 -1.87
C ARG A 261 -2.57 13.08 -2.76
N LEU A 262 -1.87 11.95 -2.78
CA LEU A 262 -2.33 10.77 -3.54
C LEU A 262 -3.70 10.31 -3.04
N SER A 263 -3.88 10.24 -1.71
CA SER A 263 -5.13 9.84 -1.08
C SER A 263 -6.29 10.78 -1.46
N LYS A 264 -6.08 12.10 -1.49
CA LYS A 264 -7.08 13.08 -1.96
C LYS A 264 -7.41 12.88 -3.45
N PHE A 265 -6.40 12.68 -4.29
CA PHE A 265 -6.57 12.44 -5.71
C PHE A 265 -7.40 11.17 -5.98
N LEU A 266 -7.07 10.05 -5.34
CA LEU A 266 -7.77 8.78 -5.51
C LEU A 266 -9.24 8.87 -5.05
N ARG A 267 -9.51 9.49 -3.90
CA ARG A 267 -10.89 9.77 -3.45
C ARG A 267 -11.67 10.59 -4.47
N SER A 268 -11.08 11.66 -4.99
CA SER A 268 -11.74 12.50 -5.99
C SER A 268 -12.10 11.70 -7.25
N ARG A 269 -11.24 10.75 -7.63
CA ARG A 269 -11.44 9.90 -8.81
C ARG A 269 -12.55 8.87 -8.59
N GLU A 270 -12.57 8.21 -7.45
CA GLU A 270 -13.64 7.26 -7.08
C GLU A 270 -15.01 7.97 -7.01
N ASN A 271 -15.07 9.16 -6.40
CA ASN A 271 -16.29 9.95 -6.34
C ASN A 271 -16.79 10.38 -7.72
N ALA A 272 -15.88 10.70 -8.64
CA ALA A 272 -16.22 11.08 -10.01
C ALA A 272 -16.66 9.89 -10.88
N ALA A 273 -16.16 8.68 -10.61
CA ALA A 273 -16.51 7.47 -11.32
C ALA A 273 -17.92 6.94 -10.96
N GLY A 274 -18.44 7.32 -9.78
CA GLY A 274 -19.73 6.85 -9.27
C GLY A 274 -19.66 5.42 -8.69
N PRO A 275 -20.69 5.00 -7.93
CA PRO A 275 -20.65 3.74 -7.16
C PRO A 275 -20.53 2.47 -8.02
N GLU A 276 -20.92 2.49 -9.30
CA GLU A 276 -20.81 1.33 -10.20
C GLU A 276 -19.41 1.13 -10.81
N ALA A 277 -18.57 2.17 -10.85
CA ALA A 277 -17.21 2.08 -11.40
C ALA A 277 -16.12 1.99 -10.30
N ALA A 278 -16.46 2.29 -9.05
CA ALA A 278 -15.58 2.01 -7.92
C ALA A 278 -15.28 0.50 -7.79
N ASP A 279 -16.21 -0.37 -8.17
CA ASP A 279 -15.99 -1.82 -8.22
C ASP A 279 -15.08 -2.25 -9.37
N SER A 280 -15.07 -1.58 -10.54
CA SER A 280 -14.17 -1.92 -11.65
C SER A 280 -12.75 -1.38 -11.48
N LEU A 281 -12.57 -0.32 -10.69
CA LEU A 281 -11.25 0.09 -10.18
C LEU A 281 -10.77 -0.82 -9.04
N ASN A 282 -11.64 -1.65 -8.48
CA ASN A 282 -11.31 -2.56 -7.39
C ASN A 282 -11.39 -4.05 -7.75
N ALA A 283 -11.76 -4.38 -8.99
CA ALA A 283 -11.89 -5.73 -9.51
C ALA A 283 -10.80 -5.99 -10.55
N ASP A 284 -9.69 -6.56 -10.08
CA ASP A 284 -9.08 -7.81 -10.57
C ASP A 284 -7.95 -8.25 -9.59
#